data_AF-A0A843F0F3-F1
#
_entry.id   AF-A0A843F0F3-F1
#
_cell.length_a   1.000
_cell.length_b   1.000
_cell.length_c   1.000
_cell.angle_alpha   90.00
_cell.angle_beta   90.00
_cell.angle_gamma   90.00
#
_symmetry.space_group_name_H-M   'P 1'
#
loop_
_entity.id
_entity.type
_entity.pdbx_description
1 polymer ?
#
loop_
_entity_poly.entity_id
_entity_poly.type
_entity_poly.pdbx_seq_one_letter_code
_entity_poly.pdbx_strand_id
1 'polypeptide(L)'
;MDDMEKFDKFLSSYTKYYQTVSEISMPCPIHDKDCPSIKHKECVSKSKEPLVSSDFMMYSFDDICRDVETIDICNLPSTVDGLYLDKKRKVLYFIEYKGVRVDRNNQRSQLQEVLYHMEKDQMCYEKYYDRLKRVYNSYGDELAFKLRLKPFETLDLALPNVYKDYCIKNKISKEDMIDINEFLMNIKKVYIVVAISDKYNPTADRVGSYRFILRKPFERLRELGLFDMVEIMDHNEFKFFLERI
;
A
#
# COMPACT_ATOMS: atom_id res chain seq x y z
N MET A 1 0.32 29.06 -0.37
CA MET A 1 0.21 27.70 0.20
C MET A 1 1.30 26.89 -0.44
N ASP A 2 2.24 26.39 0.34
CA ASP A 2 3.28 25.51 -0.21
C ASP A 2 2.68 24.15 -0.60
N ASP A 3 3.42 23.36 -1.37
CA ASP A 3 2.91 22.06 -1.85
C ASP A 3 2.63 21.09 -0.70
N MET A 4 3.29 21.27 0.45
CA MET A 4 3.06 20.44 1.63
C MET A 4 1.70 20.75 2.27
N GLU A 5 1.37 22.02 2.44
CA GLU A 5 0.05 22.47 2.90
C GLU A 5 -1.06 22.05 1.93
N LYS A 6 -0.81 22.15 0.61
CA LYS A 6 -1.77 21.68 -0.41
C LYS A 6 -2.00 20.17 -0.31
N PHE A 7 -0.94 19.38 -0.13
CA PHE A 7 -1.04 17.94 0.04
C PHE A 7 -1.70 17.53 1.37
N ASP A 8 -1.43 18.24 2.47
CA ASP A 8 -2.12 18.04 3.75
C ASP A 8 -3.62 18.32 3.63
N LYS A 9 -4.00 19.38 2.92
CA LYS A 9 -5.40 19.69 2.62
C LYS A 9 -6.06 18.61 1.75
N PHE A 10 -5.32 18.07 0.78
CA PHE A 10 -5.75 16.92 -0.01
C PHE A 10 -6.04 15.72 0.89
N LEU A 11 -5.09 15.27 1.72
CA LEU A 11 -5.29 14.14 2.63
C LEU A 11 -6.43 14.40 3.63
N SER A 12 -6.53 15.62 4.16
CA SER A 12 -7.59 16.01 5.10
C SER A 12 -8.99 15.99 4.50
N SER A 13 -9.13 15.94 3.17
CA SER A 13 -10.43 15.71 2.54
C SER A 13 -10.94 14.27 2.69
N TYR A 14 -10.06 13.35 3.11
CA TYR A 14 -10.31 11.93 3.34
C TYR A 14 -10.39 11.57 4.83
N THR A 15 -10.76 12.51 5.70
CA THR A 15 -10.86 12.29 7.17
C THR A 15 -11.79 11.16 7.57
N LYS A 16 -12.79 10.80 6.74
CA LYS A 16 -13.63 9.60 6.96
C LYS A 16 -12.85 8.27 6.93
N TYR A 17 -11.63 8.28 6.38
CA TYR A 17 -10.70 7.15 6.37
C TYR A 17 -9.53 7.32 7.32
N TYR A 18 -9.53 8.38 8.12
CA TYR A 18 -8.55 8.56 9.18
C TYR A 18 -8.97 7.70 10.36
N GLN A 19 -8.32 6.55 10.49
CA GLN A 19 -8.70 5.45 11.36
C GLN A 19 -7.53 5.08 12.26
N THR A 20 -7.81 4.34 13.33
CA THR A 20 -6.77 3.78 14.18
C THR A 20 -5.96 2.73 13.44
N VAL A 21 -4.69 2.56 13.81
CA VAL A 21 -3.85 1.43 13.39
C VAL A 21 -4.53 0.09 13.69
N SER A 22 -5.25 0.01 14.80
CA SER A 22 -6.04 -1.18 15.13
C SER A 22 -7.05 -1.50 14.03
N GLU A 23 -7.85 -0.53 13.59
CA GLU A 23 -8.85 -0.73 12.53
C GLU A 23 -8.21 -1.11 11.19
N ILE A 24 -7.14 -0.44 10.80
CA ILE A 24 -6.47 -0.66 9.50
C ILE A 24 -5.76 -2.03 9.47
N SER A 25 -5.20 -2.45 10.61
CA SER A 25 -4.47 -3.72 10.72
C SER A 25 -5.38 -4.92 10.97
N MET A 26 -6.70 -4.77 10.85
CA MET A 26 -7.63 -5.89 10.95
C MET A 26 -7.36 -6.90 9.82
N PRO A 27 -7.19 -8.20 10.13
CA PRO A 27 -7.04 -9.22 9.10
C PRO A 27 -8.27 -9.22 8.20
N CYS A 28 -8.09 -9.08 6.88
CA CYS A 28 -9.19 -9.30 5.94
C CYS A 28 -9.77 -10.70 6.17
N PRO A 29 -11.11 -10.85 6.28
CA PRO A 29 -11.72 -12.16 6.25
C PRO A 29 -11.27 -12.84 4.96
N ILE A 30 -10.74 -14.06 5.07
CA ILE A 30 -10.31 -14.81 3.90
C ILE A 30 -11.56 -15.05 3.05
N HIS A 31 -11.67 -14.29 1.96
CA HIS A 31 -12.56 -14.61 0.86
C HIS A 31 -11.98 -15.86 0.21
N ASP A 32 -12.64 -17.00 0.41
CA ASP A 32 -12.42 -18.12 -0.49
C ASP A 32 -12.72 -17.64 -1.91
N LYS A 33 -11.83 -18.05 -2.80
CA LYS A 33 -11.52 -17.43 -4.08
C LYS A 33 -12.75 -17.33 -4.99
N ASP A 34 -12.62 -16.41 -5.95
CA ASP A 34 -13.48 -16.21 -7.13
C ASP A 34 -14.56 -15.12 -6.93
N CYS A 35 -14.15 -13.87 -7.15
CA CYS A 35 -15.09 -12.81 -7.54
C CYS A 35 -15.78 -13.30 -8.83
N PRO A 36 -17.12 -13.23 -8.97
CA PRO A 36 -17.79 -11.94 -9.03
C PRO A 36 -19.18 -11.92 -8.38
N SER A 37 -19.60 -10.78 -7.85
CA SER A 37 -21.01 -10.49 -7.57
C SER A 37 -21.77 -11.45 -6.63
N ILE A 38 -21.40 -11.57 -5.35
CA ILE A 38 -22.29 -12.21 -4.36
C ILE A 38 -22.39 -11.39 -3.08
N LYS A 39 -23.64 -11.05 -2.77
CA LYS A 39 -24.11 -10.35 -1.58
C LYS A 39 -23.50 -10.97 -0.32
N HIS A 40 -23.02 -10.08 0.54
CA HIS A 40 -22.70 -10.33 1.93
C HIS A 40 -23.68 -11.30 2.59
N LYS A 41 -23.16 -12.45 3.04
CA LYS A 41 -23.45 -12.99 4.36
C LYS A 41 -22.51 -14.16 4.67
N GLU A 42 -21.90 -14.02 5.85
CA GLU A 42 -21.28 -15.07 6.65
C GLU A 42 -19.92 -15.60 6.16
N CYS A 43 -18.87 -14.81 6.40
CA CYS A 43 -17.50 -15.33 6.48
C CYS A 43 -17.29 -16.04 7.82
N VAL A 44 -16.89 -17.31 7.72
CA VAL A 44 -16.59 -18.24 8.81
C VAL A 44 -15.35 -17.79 9.61
N SER A 45 -15.50 -17.85 10.93
CA SER A 45 -14.59 -17.49 12.02
C SER A 45 -13.07 -17.44 11.72
N LYS A 46 -12.50 -16.22 11.69
CA LYS A 46 -11.07 -15.95 11.90
C LYS A 46 -10.88 -14.70 12.77
N SER A 47 -9.74 -14.65 13.46
CA SER A 47 -9.31 -13.65 14.47
C SER A 47 -10.05 -12.31 14.37
N LYS A 48 -10.79 -11.95 15.44
CA LYS A 48 -11.43 -10.64 15.60
C LYS A 48 -10.48 -9.55 16.08
N GLU A 49 -9.19 -9.88 16.23
CA GLU A 49 -8.21 -8.98 16.83
C GLU A 49 -7.32 -8.36 15.75
N PRO A 50 -6.96 -7.07 15.92
CA PRO A 50 -6.08 -6.37 14.99
C PRO A 50 -4.67 -6.96 15.03
N LEU A 51 -3.96 -6.91 13.89
CA LEU A 51 -2.57 -7.38 13.84
C LEU A 51 -1.64 -6.50 14.68
N VAL A 52 -1.99 -5.22 14.86
CA VAL A 52 -1.33 -4.28 15.76
C VAL A 52 -2.39 -3.51 16.54
N SER A 53 -2.37 -3.61 17.87
CA SER A 53 -3.24 -2.80 18.73
C SER A 53 -2.57 -1.45 19.05
N SER A 54 -3.12 -0.39 18.49
CA SER A 54 -2.73 1.01 18.71
C SER A 54 -3.86 1.97 18.34
N ASP A 55 -4.01 3.03 19.13
CA ASP A 55 -4.95 4.15 18.87
C ASP A 55 -4.31 5.25 18.00
N PHE A 56 -3.07 5.04 17.54
CA PHE A 56 -2.42 5.95 16.61
C PHE A 56 -3.24 6.03 15.31
N MET A 57 -3.46 7.25 14.84
CA MET A 57 -4.35 7.53 13.71
C MET A 57 -3.56 7.70 12.41
N MET A 58 -4.00 7.01 11.36
CA MET A 58 -3.46 7.13 10.00
C MET A 58 -4.57 6.96 8.97
N TYR A 59 -4.29 7.28 7.70
CA TYR A 59 -5.27 7.11 6.64
C TYR A 59 -5.26 5.66 6.14
N SER A 60 -6.43 4.99 6.14
CA SER A 60 -6.64 3.72 5.45
C SER A 60 -6.59 3.96 3.94
N PHE A 61 -5.47 3.63 3.31
CA PHE A 61 -5.27 4.00 1.90
C PHE A 61 -5.99 3.05 0.94
N ASP A 62 -6.08 1.77 1.30
CA ASP A 62 -6.94 0.80 0.63
C ASP A 62 -8.40 1.30 0.55
N ASP A 63 -8.94 1.82 1.66
CA ASP A 63 -10.33 2.31 1.68
C ASP A 63 -10.50 3.64 0.93
N ILE A 64 -9.49 4.52 0.96
CA ILE A 64 -9.47 5.72 0.11
C ILE A 64 -9.59 5.32 -1.36
N CYS A 65 -8.79 4.35 -1.83
CA CYS A 65 -8.76 3.95 -3.22
C CYS A 65 -10.06 3.27 -3.69
N ARG A 66 -10.80 2.60 -2.80
CA ARG A 66 -12.10 1.98 -3.11
C ARG A 66 -13.20 3.00 -3.44
N ASP A 67 -13.09 4.22 -2.94
CA ASP A 67 -14.08 5.29 -3.14
C ASP A 67 -13.72 6.29 -4.23
N VAL A 68 -12.61 6.07 -4.94
CA VAL A 68 -12.17 6.94 -6.04
C VAL A 68 -12.82 6.52 -7.35
N GLU A 69 -13.58 7.42 -7.96
CA GLU A 69 -14.34 7.17 -9.19
C GLU A 69 -13.44 6.98 -10.42
N THR A 70 -12.25 7.60 -10.41
CA THR A 70 -11.29 7.47 -11.52
C THR A 70 -10.50 6.16 -11.51
N ILE A 71 -10.65 5.35 -10.46
CA ILE A 71 -10.04 4.02 -10.37
C ILE A 71 -11.13 3.01 -10.73
N ASP A 72 -10.86 2.18 -11.73
CA ASP A 72 -11.79 1.12 -12.13
C ASP A 72 -11.91 0.10 -11.00
N ILE A 73 -13.13 -0.07 -10.47
CA ILE A 73 -13.45 -1.01 -9.38
C ILE A 73 -13.09 -2.46 -9.77
N CYS A 74 -13.09 -2.78 -11.06
CA CYS A 74 -12.70 -4.09 -11.57
C CYS A 74 -11.17 -4.32 -11.54
N ASN A 75 -10.37 -3.24 -11.46
CA ASN A 75 -8.91 -3.25 -11.53
C ASN A 75 -8.30 -2.31 -10.48
N LEU A 76 -8.72 -2.46 -9.21
CA LEU A 76 -8.14 -1.69 -8.10
C LEU A 76 -6.62 -1.98 -7.99
N PRO A 77 -5.75 -0.96 -7.91
CA PRO A 77 -4.35 -1.16 -7.61
C PRO A 77 -4.17 -1.88 -6.28
N SER A 78 -3.12 -2.68 -6.18
CA SER A 78 -2.64 -3.16 -4.90
C SER A 78 -2.00 -1.97 -4.18
N THR A 79 -2.63 -1.49 -3.12
CA THR A 79 -2.13 -0.35 -2.35
C THR A 79 -1.48 -0.76 -1.05
N VAL A 80 -0.64 0.11 -0.49
CA VAL A 80 -0.23 0.01 0.91
C VAL A 80 -1.47 0.17 1.80
N ASP A 81 -1.46 -0.46 2.96
CA ASP A 81 -2.65 -0.49 3.80
C ASP A 81 -2.88 0.87 4.48
N GLY A 82 -1.80 1.53 4.92
CA GLY A 82 -1.85 2.82 5.63
C GLY A 82 -0.95 3.91 5.05
N LEU A 83 -1.39 5.16 5.20
CA LEU A 83 -0.60 6.37 4.92
C LEU A 83 -0.59 7.30 6.13
N TYR A 84 0.59 7.82 6.48
CA TYR A 84 0.74 8.83 7.52
C TYR A 84 1.68 9.95 7.08
N LEU A 85 1.23 11.19 7.20
CA LEU A 85 2.03 12.38 6.90
C LEU A 85 2.51 13.04 8.20
N ASP A 86 3.81 12.96 8.47
CA ASP A 86 4.46 13.75 9.51
C ASP A 86 4.87 15.11 8.93
N LYS A 87 4.04 16.12 9.15
CA LYS A 87 4.28 17.50 8.70
C LYS A 87 5.51 18.13 9.33
N LYS A 88 5.81 17.81 10.58
CA LYS A 88 6.93 18.41 11.32
C LYS A 88 8.26 17.92 10.75
N ARG A 89 8.35 16.64 10.40
CA ARG A 89 9.55 16.04 9.80
C ARG A 89 9.54 16.07 8.28
N LYS A 90 8.42 16.46 7.65
CA LYS A 90 8.18 16.41 6.20
C LYS A 90 8.42 15.01 5.63
N VAL A 91 7.83 14.02 6.30
CA VAL A 91 7.95 12.60 5.94
C VAL A 91 6.58 12.02 5.62
N LEU A 92 6.47 11.34 4.48
CA LEU A 92 5.33 10.52 4.14
C LEU A 92 5.66 9.05 4.41
N TYR A 93 4.94 8.48 5.37
CA TYR A 93 5.05 7.09 5.77
C TYR A 93 4.00 6.25 5.04
N PHE A 94 4.45 5.10 4.55
CA PHE A 94 3.67 4.12 3.81
C PHE A 94 3.75 2.81 4.59
N ILE A 95 2.62 2.29 5.04
CA ILE A 95 2.55 1.18 6.00
C ILE A 95 1.91 -0.03 5.33
N GLU A 96 2.60 -1.16 5.40
CA GLU A 96 2.11 -2.45 4.92
C GLU A 96 2.17 -3.51 6.02
N TYR A 97 1.03 -4.14 6.32
CA TYR A 97 0.92 -5.28 7.22
C TYR A 97 1.01 -6.58 6.42
N LYS A 98 2.07 -7.36 6.67
CA LYS A 98 2.29 -8.65 6.01
C LYS A 98 2.17 -9.81 7.00
N GLY A 99 1.24 -10.73 6.71
CA GLY A 99 1.16 -12.03 7.37
C GLY A 99 2.31 -12.98 6.96
N VAL A 100 2.62 -13.96 7.81
CA VAL A 100 3.83 -14.81 7.67
C VAL A 100 3.77 -15.84 6.54
N ARG A 101 2.61 -16.07 5.91
CA ARG A 101 2.51 -17.01 4.77
C ARG A 101 2.88 -16.38 3.42
N VAL A 102 4.16 -16.06 3.26
CA VAL A 102 4.74 -15.62 1.98
C VAL A 102 5.11 -16.82 1.07
N ASP A 103 5.17 -18.00 1.67
CA ASP A 103 5.68 -19.28 1.18
C ASP A 103 4.59 -20.25 0.66
N ARG A 104 3.33 -19.81 0.57
CA ARG A 104 2.31 -20.59 -0.14
C ARG A 104 2.41 -20.32 -1.64
N ASN A 105 3.05 -21.27 -2.35
CA ASN A 105 3.08 -21.46 -3.81
C ASN A 105 1.70 -21.51 -4.53
N ASN A 106 0.61 -21.03 -3.92
CA ASN A 106 -0.76 -21.22 -4.39
C ASN A 106 -1.48 -19.91 -4.83
N GLN A 107 -0.76 -18.81 -4.99
CA GLN A 107 -1.31 -17.64 -5.66
C GLN A 107 -0.75 -17.61 -7.07
N ARG A 108 -1.59 -17.96 -8.06
CA ARG A 108 -1.36 -17.63 -9.48
C ARG A 108 -0.79 -16.21 -9.55
N SER A 109 0.17 -15.98 -10.43
CA SER A 109 0.72 -14.64 -10.67
C SER A 109 -0.42 -13.69 -11.05
N GLN A 110 -0.96 -12.96 -10.07
CA GLN A 110 -1.94 -11.91 -10.32
C GLN A 110 -1.38 -10.89 -11.31
N LEU A 111 -0.05 -10.75 -11.42
CA LEU A 111 0.57 -9.95 -12.45
C LEU A 111 0.52 -10.60 -13.84
N GLN A 112 0.75 -11.91 -14.02
CA GLN A 112 0.54 -12.51 -15.34
C GLN A 112 -0.91 -12.33 -15.78
N GLU A 113 -1.85 -12.40 -14.84
CA GLU A 113 -3.26 -12.14 -15.08
C GLU A 113 -3.50 -10.65 -15.42
N VAL A 114 -2.95 -9.71 -14.64
CA VAL A 114 -3.03 -8.26 -14.92
C VAL A 114 -2.35 -7.88 -16.25
N LEU A 115 -1.13 -8.34 -16.53
CA LEU A 115 -0.43 -8.11 -17.80
C LEU A 115 -1.19 -8.77 -18.97
N TYR A 116 -1.74 -9.97 -18.78
CA TYR A 116 -2.56 -10.65 -19.79
C TYR A 116 -3.85 -9.88 -20.07
N HIS A 117 -4.55 -9.38 -19.05
CA HIS A 117 -5.73 -8.53 -19.20
C HIS A 117 -5.38 -7.20 -19.85
N MET A 118 -4.29 -6.56 -19.45
CA MET A 118 -3.81 -5.30 -20.07
C MET A 118 -3.43 -5.47 -21.55
N GLU A 119 -2.82 -6.59 -21.91
CA GLU A 119 -2.44 -6.90 -23.30
C GLU A 119 -3.65 -7.27 -24.15
N LYS A 120 -4.66 -7.92 -23.56
CA LYS A 120 -5.88 -8.37 -24.25
C LYS A 120 -6.92 -7.26 -24.42
N ASP A 121 -7.07 -6.39 -23.42
CA ASP A 121 -8.13 -5.37 -23.40
C ASP A 121 -7.75 -4.07 -24.13
N GLN A 122 -6.56 -4.00 -24.75
CA GLN A 122 -6.03 -2.81 -25.45
C GLN A 122 -6.25 -1.50 -24.66
N MET A 123 -6.18 -1.57 -23.33
CA MET A 123 -6.47 -0.42 -22.49
C MET A 123 -5.39 0.65 -22.67
N CYS A 124 -5.80 1.91 -22.53
CA CYS A 124 -5.10 3.17 -22.84
C CYS A 124 -3.83 3.46 -21.99
N TYR A 125 -3.10 2.43 -21.59
CA TYR A 125 -2.01 2.44 -20.61
C TYR A 125 -0.70 1.86 -21.18
N GLU A 126 -0.42 1.99 -22.49
CA GLU A 126 0.80 1.44 -23.14
C GLU A 126 2.10 1.75 -22.37
N LYS A 127 2.27 3.00 -21.92
CA LYS A 127 3.46 3.42 -21.16
C LYS A 127 3.58 2.73 -19.79
N TYR A 128 2.44 2.36 -19.18
CA TYR A 128 2.37 1.66 -17.89
C TYR A 128 2.61 0.17 -18.07
N TYR A 129 2.04 -0.45 -19.11
CA TYR A 129 2.34 -1.83 -19.49
C TYR A 129 3.84 -2.00 -19.72
N ASP A 130 4.48 -1.11 -20.46
CA ASP A 130 5.93 -1.16 -20.71
C ASP A 130 6.77 -0.96 -19.44
N ARG A 131 6.28 -0.18 -18.48
CA ARG A 131 6.97 0.02 -17.20
C ARG A 131 6.80 -1.19 -16.29
N LEU A 132 5.58 -1.70 -16.10
CA LEU A 132 5.31 -2.93 -15.35
C LEU A 132 6.02 -4.13 -15.93
N LYS A 133 6.03 -4.28 -17.27
CA LYS A 133 6.74 -5.34 -17.98
C LYS A 133 8.25 -5.25 -17.77
N ARG A 134 8.83 -4.03 -17.80
CA ARG A 134 10.24 -3.81 -17.44
C ARG A 134 10.53 -4.18 -15.99
N VAL A 135 9.68 -3.77 -15.06
CA VAL A 135 9.80 -4.09 -13.63
C VAL A 135 9.70 -5.60 -13.40
N TYR A 136 8.76 -6.27 -14.07
CA TYR A 136 8.60 -7.73 -14.05
C TYR A 136 9.83 -8.45 -14.56
N ASN A 137 10.29 -8.09 -15.77
CA ASN A 137 11.47 -8.70 -16.39
C ASN A 137 12.74 -8.46 -15.58
N SER A 138 12.81 -7.35 -14.82
CA SER A 138 13.97 -7.00 -13.98
C SER A 138 14.06 -7.84 -12.70
N TYR A 139 12.98 -8.46 -12.24
CA TYR A 139 12.97 -9.11 -10.93
C TYR A 139 13.20 -10.60 -10.94
N GLY A 140 13.04 -11.31 -12.06
CA GLY A 140 13.40 -12.74 -12.24
C GLY A 140 12.69 -13.75 -11.33
N ASP A 141 12.07 -13.28 -10.25
CA ASP A 141 11.38 -14.01 -9.20
C ASP A 141 10.02 -13.32 -8.95
N GLU A 142 8.96 -14.09 -9.19
CA GLU A 142 7.56 -13.69 -9.05
C GLU A 142 7.24 -13.26 -7.61
N LEU A 143 7.86 -13.88 -6.61
CA LEU A 143 7.65 -13.53 -5.21
C LEU A 143 8.23 -12.14 -4.89
N ALA A 144 9.47 -11.89 -5.35
CA ALA A 144 10.13 -10.61 -5.16
C ALA A 144 9.38 -9.49 -5.90
N PHE A 145 8.79 -9.77 -7.06
CA PHE A 145 7.91 -8.83 -7.75
C PHE A 145 6.63 -8.56 -6.95
N LYS A 146 5.91 -9.60 -6.49
CA LYS A 146 4.65 -9.45 -5.71
C LYS A 146 4.85 -8.62 -4.44
N LEU A 147 5.97 -8.82 -3.76
CA LEU A 147 6.33 -8.05 -2.57
C LEU A 147 6.56 -6.56 -2.89
N ARG A 148 7.00 -6.24 -4.12
CA ARG A 148 7.32 -4.87 -4.54
C ARG A 148 6.16 -4.16 -5.23
N LEU A 149 5.17 -4.89 -5.76
CA LEU A 149 4.09 -4.32 -6.57
C LEU A 149 3.29 -3.25 -5.83
N LYS A 150 2.86 -3.51 -4.59
CA LYS A 150 2.06 -2.59 -3.77
C LYS A 150 2.70 -1.20 -3.65
N PRO A 151 3.98 -1.08 -3.27
CA PRO A 151 4.70 0.20 -3.27
C PRO A 151 4.73 0.94 -4.61
N PHE A 152 4.95 0.23 -5.72
CA PHE A 152 4.94 0.83 -7.06
C PHE A 152 3.54 1.34 -7.42
N GLU A 153 2.52 0.50 -7.31
CA GLU A 153 1.14 0.85 -7.66
C GLU A 153 0.62 1.99 -6.77
N THR A 154 1.02 2.03 -5.51
CA THR A 154 0.69 3.12 -4.58
C THR A 154 1.22 4.47 -5.07
N LEU A 155 2.52 4.55 -5.38
CA LEU A 155 3.19 5.81 -5.74
C LEU A 155 2.87 6.27 -7.16
N ASP A 156 2.90 5.34 -8.11
CA ASP A 156 2.83 5.66 -9.55
C ASP A 156 1.39 5.68 -10.08
N LEU A 157 0.43 5.09 -9.38
CA LEU A 157 -0.95 4.96 -9.87
C LEU A 157 -1.98 5.47 -8.86
N ALA A 158 -2.03 4.89 -7.67
CA ALA A 158 -3.10 5.13 -6.72
C ALA A 158 -3.08 6.58 -6.21
N LEU A 159 -1.96 7.05 -5.64
CA LEU A 159 -1.86 8.43 -5.12
C LEU A 159 -2.13 9.49 -6.20
N PRO A 160 -1.53 9.42 -7.41
CA PRO A 160 -1.84 10.36 -8.47
C PRO A 160 -3.32 10.37 -8.88
N ASN A 161 -3.97 9.20 -8.97
CA ASN A 161 -5.38 9.11 -9.35
C ASN A 161 -6.31 9.62 -8.24
N VAL A 162 -6.03 9.28 -6.97
CA VAL A 162 -6.75 9.80 -5.80
C VAL A 162 -6.63 11.33 -5.77
N TYR A 163 -5.44 11.87 -6.01
CA TYR A 163 -5.22 13.31 -6.06
C TYR A 163 -5.95 13.98 -7.23
N LYS A 164 -5.96 13.35 -8.40
CA LYS A 164 -6.69 13.85 -9.57
C LYS A 164 -8.20 13.89 -9.31
N ASP A 165 -8.76 12.84 -8.72
CA ASP A 165 -10.19 12.77 -8.34
C ASP A 165 -10.53 13.86 -7.33
N TYR A 166 -9.69 14.05 -6.29
CA TYR A 166 -9.81 15.15 -5.35
C TYR A 166 -9.87 16.51 -6.06
N CYS A 167 -8.96 16.76 -7.01
CA CYS A 167 -8.91 18.03 -7.73
C CYS A 167 -10.16 18.27 -8.58
N ILE A 168 -10.67 17.23 -9.23
CA ILE A 168 -11.90 17.29 -10.04
C ILE A 168 -13.11 17.58 -9.15
N LYS A 169 -13.29 16.79 -8.08
CA LYS A 169 -14.44 16.93 -7.15
C LYS A 169 -14.47 18.30 -6.47
N ASN A 170 -13.30 18.82 -6.11
CA ASN A 170 -13.17 20.10 -5.42
C ASN A 170 -12.97 21.29 -6.38
N LYS A 171 -13.00 21.07 -7.70
CA LYS A 171 -12.82 22.10 -8.74
C LYS A 171 -11.56 22.96 -8.49
N ILE A 172 -10.46 22.31 -8.11
CA ILE A 172 -9.18 22.98 -7.85
C ILE A 172 -8.68 23.60 -9.15
N SER A 173 -8.19 24.84 -9.09
CA SER A 173 -7.62 25.54 -10.26
C SER A 173 -6.27 24.92 -10.63
N LYS A 174 -5.85 25.02 -11.90
CA LYS A 174 -4.53 24.50 -12.33
C LYS A 174 -3.36 25.14 -11.58
N GLU A 175 -3.51 26.40 -11.17
CA GLU A 175 -2.49 27.16 -10.43
C GLU A 175 -2.38 26.70 -8.97
N ASP A 176 -3.48 26.18 -8.41
CA ASP A 176 -3.55 25.67 -7.05
C ASP A 176 -3.24 24.17 -6.95
N MET A 177 -3.20 23.44 -8.06
CA MET A 177 -2.76 22.04 -8.09
C MET A 177 -1.28 21.93 -7.72
N ILE A 178 -0.92 20.82 -7.09
CA ILE A 178 0.48 20.37 -7.00
C ILE A 178 0.76 19.47 -8.21
N ASP A 179 1.99 19.50 -8.72
CA ASP A 179 2.48 18.36 -9.49
C ASP A 179 2.74 17.23 -8.50
N ILE A 180 1.79 16.28 -8.43
CA ILE A 180 1.85 15.17 -7.47
C ILE A 180 3.11 14.32 -7.66
N ASN A 181 3.60 14.16 -8.89
CA ASN A 181 4.79 13.35 -9.15
C ASN A 181 6.04 14.09 -8.69
N GLU A 182 6.14 15.39 -8.98
CA GLU A 182 7.24 16.23 -8.48
C GLU A 182 7.24 16.31 -6.96
N PHE A 183 6.07 16.50 -6.35
CA PHE A 183 5.92 16.48 -4.90
C PHE A 183 6.40 15.14 -4.31
N LEU A 184 5.94 14.01 -4.86
CA LEU A 184 6.35 12.69 -4.41
C LEU A 184 7.86 12.44 -4.62
N MET A 185 8.48 12.99 -5.66
CA MET A 185 9.94 12.90 -5.84
C MET A 185 10.71 13.68 -4.78
N ASN A 186 10.19 14.83 -4.33
CA ASN A 186 10.89 15.75 -3.43
C ASN A 186 10.59 15.54 -1.93
N ILE A 187 9.49 14.88 -1.58
CA ILE A 187 9.19 14.54 -0.18
C ILE A 187 9.97 13.30 0.27
N LYS A 188 10.41 13.30 1.54
CA LYS A 188 11.00 12.11 2.15
C LYS A 188 9.93 11.03 2.33
N LYS A 189 10.18 9.85 1.78
CA LYS A 189 9.26 8.70 1.79
C LYS A 189 9.89 7.55 2.59
N VAL A 190 9.14 7.05 3.57
CA VAL A 190 9.55 5.89 4.38
C VAL A 190 8.54 4.77 4.20
N TYR A 191 9.01 3.61 3.74
CA TYR A 191 8.18 2.42 3.64
C TYR A 191 8.38 1.51 4.85
N ILE A 192 7.31 1.21 5.56
CA ILE A 192 7.34 0.34 6.75
C ILE A 192 6.55 -0.92 6.44
N VAL A 193 7.24 -2.05 6.48
CA VAL A 193 6.63 -3.37 6.37
C VAL A 193 6.55 -3.96 7.77
N VAL A 194 5.34 -4.11 8.29
CA VAL A 194 5.05 -4.74 9.57
C VAL A 194 4.87 -6.23 9.33
N ALA A 195 5.89 -7.02 9.70
CA ALA A 195 5.91 -8.47 9.60
C ALA A 195 5.19 -9.12 10.79
N ILE A 196 4.06 -9.79 10.55
CA ILE A 196 3.23 -10.39 11.59
C ILE A 196 3.12 -11.91 11.41
N SER A 197 3.47 -12.67 12.46
CA SER A 197 3.32 -14.13 12.49
C SER A 197 1.86 -14.56 12.60
N ASP A 198 1.40 -15.41 11.67
CA ASP A 198 0.06 -16.05 11.68
C ASP A 198 -0.24 -16.84 12.96
N LYS A 199 0.81 -17.17 13.74
CA LYS A 199 0.70 -17.62 15.12
C LYS A 199 1.36 -16.56 15.98
N TYR A 200 0.61 -15.55 16.38
CA TYR A 200 1.04 -14.63 17.41
C TYR A 200 1.21 -15.43 18.71
N ASN A 201 2.45 -15.83 18.98
CA ASN A 201 2.87 -16.32 20.28
C ASN A 201 4.06 -15.44 20.66
N PRO A 202 3.94 -14.55 21.67
CA PRO A 202 4.97 -13.59 22.05
C PRO A 202 6.31 -14.21 22.50
N THR A 203 6.42 -15.54 22.48
CA THR A 203 7.58 -16.32 22.96
C THR A 203 8.34 -17.08 21.87
N ALA A 204 8.00 -16.97 20.58
CA ALA A 204 8.64 -17.79 19.53
C ALA A 204 9.36 -16.99 18.42
N ASP A 205 10.70 -17.12 18.40
CA ASP A 205 11.70 -16.54 17.49
C ASP A 205 11.55 -16.84 15.97
N ARG A 206 10.39 -16.59 15.36
CA ARG A 206 10.19 -16.77 13.90
C ARG A 206 10.29 -15.49 13.07
N VAL A 207 10.47 -14.34 13.71
CA VAL A 207 10.56 -13.04 13.04
C VAL A 207 11.91 -12.86 12.31
N GLY A 208 13.01 -13.36 12.88
CA GLY A 208 14.37 -13.14 12.34
C GLY A 208 14.61 -13.72 10.95
N SER A 209 14.11 -14.94 10.68
CA SER A 209 14.22 -15.56 9.35
C SER A 209 13.33 -14.89 8.31
N TYR A 210 12.17 -14.38 8.71
CA TYR A 210 11.24 -13.70 7.82
C TYR A 210 11.73 -12.31 7.40
N ARG A 211 12.28 -11.53 8.34
CA ARG A 211 12.95 -10.26 8.00
C ARG A 211 14.06 -10.49 6.99
N PHE A 212 14.85 -11.55 7.13
CA PHE A 212 15.90 -11.89 6.16
C PHE A 212 15.34 -12.17 4.76
N ILE A 213 14.21 -12.89 4.66
CA ILE A 213 13.53 -13.18 3.39
C ILE A 213 12.98 -11.89 2.74
N LEU A 214 12.35 -11.02 3.52
CA LEU A 214 11.75 -9.78 3.03
C LEU A 214 12.76 -8.67 2.73
N ARG A 215 13.89 -8.66 3.44
CA ARG A 215 14.91 -7.60 3.37
C ARG A 215 15.44 -7.41 1.95
N LYS A 216 15.86 -8.47 1.28
CA LYS A 216 16.43 -8.38 -0.08
C LYS A 216 15.39 -7.92 -1.13
N PRO A 217 14.13 -8.39 -1.11
CA PRO A 217 13.03 -7.79 -1.84
C PRO A 217 12.94 -6.28 -1.62
N PHE A 218 12.80 -5.84 -0.39
CA PHE A 218 12.47 -4.44 -0.09
C PHE A 218 13.64 -3.46 -0.16
N GLU A 219 14.89 -3.89 0.09
CA GLU A 219 16.09 -3.06 -0.08
C GLU A 219 16.24 -2.56 -1.53
N ARG A 220 15.79 -3.35 -2.52
CA ARG A 220 15.81 -2.90 -3.92
C ARG A 220 14.82 -1.77 -4.23
N LEU A 221 13.77 -1.56 -3.43
CA LEU A 221 12.90 -0.39 -3.59
C LEU A 221 13.66 0.91 -3.31
N ARG A 222 14.58 0.88 -2.34
CA ARG A 222 15.50 1.98 -2.06
C ARG A 222 16.50 2.16 -3.21
N GLU A 223 17.05 1.07 -3.75
CA GLU A 223 17.98 1.14 -4.90
C GLU A 223 17.35 1.75 -6.14
N LEU A 224 16.03 1.61 -6.31
CA LEU A 224 15.26 2.19 -7.42
C LEU A 224 14.80 3.63 -7.15
N GLY A 225 15.16 4.20 -6.00
CA GLY A 225 14.83 5.58 -5.65
C GLY A 225 13.34 5.83 -5.33
N LEU A 226 12.54 4.78 -5.14
CA LEU A 226 11.12 4.93 -4.79
C LEU A 226 10.91 5.41 -3.37
N PHE A 227 11.76 4.96 -2.45
CA PHE A 227 11.71 5.32 -1.04
C PHE A 227 13.12 5.66 -0.55
N ASP A 228 13.20 6.68 0.30
CA ASP A 228 14.46 7.07 0.95
C ASP A 228 14.87 6.03 1.99
N MET A 229 13.90 5.37 2.61
CA MET A 229 14.11 4.35 3.62
C MET A 229 13.05 3.27 3.53
N VAL A 230 13.48 2.03 3.79
CA VAL A 230 12.57 0.89 3.95
C VAL A 230 12.92 0.18 5.25
N GLU A 231 11.94 0.06 6.14
CA GLU A 231 12.07 -0.59 7.44
C GLU A 231 11.15 -1.81 7.51
N ILE A 232 11.68 -2.92 8.01
CA ILE A 232 10.90 -4.13 8.26
C ILE A 232 10.87 -4.30 9.78
N MET A 233 9.68 -4.13 10.34
CA MET A 233 9.45 -4.15 11.78
C MET A 233 8.59 -5.33 12.16
N ASP A 234 8.76 -5.84 13.38
CA ASP A 234 7.66 -6.60 14.00
C ASP A 234 6.65 -5.67 14.68
N HIS A 235 5.56 -6.25 15.18
CA HIS A 235 4.49 -5.53 15.85
C HIS A 235 4.96 -4.70 17.06
N ASN A 236 5.96 -5.16 17.83
CA ASN A 236 6.45 -4.45 19.01
C ASN A 236 7.30 -3.26 18.60
N GLU A 237 8.24 -3.48 17.68
CA GLU A 237 9.05 -2.41 17.10
C GLU A 237 8.18 -1.35 16.43
N PHE A 238 7.15 -1.76 15.69
CA PHE A 238 6.22 -0.84 15.07
C PHE A 238 5.45 -0.05 16.12
N LYS A 239 4.99 -0.68 17.21
CA LYS A 239 4.35 0.03 18.32
C LYS A 239 5.27 1.07 18.95
N PHE A 240 6.52 0.71 19.25
CA PHE A 240 7.52 1.67 19.75
C PHE A 240 7.83 2.78 18.75
N PHE A 241 7.81 2.48 17.46
CA PHE A 241 7.96 3.47 16.41
C PHE A 241 6.80 4.47 16.42
N LEU A 242 5.55 4.00 16.51
CA LEU A 242 4.35 4.84 16.58
C LEU A 242 4.37 5.80 17.78
N GLU A 243 4.94 5.41 18.91
CA GLU A 243 5.11 6.27 20.10
C GLU A 243 6.10 7.43 19.89
N ARG A 244 6.91 7.38 18.83
CA ARG A 244 8.02 8.32 18.57
C ARG A 244 7.77 9.24 17.39
N ILE A 245 6.68 9.06 16.65
CA ILE A 245 6.30 9.90 15.51
C ILE A 245 5.15 10.83 15.87
#